data_AF-A0A3S0N8E2-F1
#
_entry.id   AF-A0A3S0N8E2-F1
#
_cell.length_a   1.000
_cell.length_b   1.000
_cell.length_c   1.000
_cell.angle_alpha   90.00
_cell.angle_beta   90.00
_cell.angle_gamma   90.00
#
_symmetry.space_group_name_H-M   'P 1'
#
loop_
_entity.id
_entity.type
_entity.pdbx_description
1 polymer ?
#
loop_
_entity_poly.entity_id
_entity_poly.type
_entity_poly.pdbx_seq_one_letter_code
_entity_poly.pdbx_strand_id
1 'polypeptide(L)'
;MVIINLTYCKNRESCLFQVSSLAQAIITASDADAADPAKEPQLLTLLDAFRNNDQLKDFQITTYTYDPLIGVTSITPPNGIREIYKYDIQNRLEKLWI
;
A
#
# COMPACT_ATOMS: atom_id res chain seq x y z
N MET A 1 -4.72 -4.54 6.98
CA MET A 1 -4.78 -3.06 6.92
C MET A 1 -3.56 -2.50 6.18
N VAL A 2 -3.52 -1.18 5.92
CA VAL A 2 -2.57 -0.53 5.00
C VAL A 2 -1.81 0.62 5.65
N ILE A 3 -0.53 0.78 5.32
CA ILE A 3 0.28 1.96 5.65
C ILE A 3 0.84 2.52 4.34
N ILE A 4 0.56 3.80 4.08
CA ILE A 4 1.15 4.54 2.96
C ILE A 4 2.19 5.50 3.52
N ASN A 5 3.43 5.37 3.08
CA ASN A 5 4.51 6.29 3.44
C ASN A 5 4.78 7.26 2.28
N LEU A 6 4.78 8.55 2.59
CA LEU A 6 4.97 9.66 1.65
C LEU A 6 6.17 10.48 2.11
N THR A 7 7.27 10.43 1.35
CA THR A 7 8.55 11.01 1.83
C THR A 7 8.87 12.38 1.24
N TYR A 8 8.21 12.84 0.18
CA TYR A 8 8.49 14.16 -0.40
C TYR A 8 7.26 14.83 -0.99
N CYS A 9 7.04 16.09 -0.62
CA CYS A 9 6.20 17.03 -1.37
C CYS A 9 6.79 18.45 -1.20
N LYS A 10 6.87 19.20 -2.31
CA LYS A 10 7.37 20.58 -2.32
C LYS A 10 6.59 21.54 -1.40
N ASN A 11 5.26 21.39 -1.27
CA ASN A 11 4.38 22.24 -0.46
C ASN A 11 3.46 21.42 0.46
N ARG A 12 3.86 21.27 1.73
CA ARG A 12 3.29 20.31 2.70
C ARG A 12 1.77 20.42 2.92
N GLU A 13 1.20 21.63 2.93
CA GLU A 13 -0.23 21.85 3.21
C GLU A 13 -1.17 21.52 2.04
N SER A 14 -0.82 21.92 0.81
CA SER A 14 -1.58 21.58 -0.41
C SER A 14 -1.59 20.09 -0.71
N CYS A 15 -0.51 19.40 -0.37
CA CYS A 15 -0.32 17.97 -0.59
C CYS A 15 -1.13 17.09 0.35
N LEU A 16 -1.28 17.49 1.63
CA LEU A 16 -2.02 16.70 2.62
C LEU A 16 -3.51 16.59 2.27
N PHE A 17 -4.09 17.67 1.74
CA PHE A 17 -5.49 17.73 1.34
C PHE A 17 -5.77 16.90 0.06
N GLN A 18 -4.83 16.88 -0.88
CA GLN A 18 -4.95 16.06 -2.09
C GLN A 18 -4.88 14.56 -1.76
N VAL A 19 -3.94 14.16 -0.89
CA VAL A 19 -3.77 12.76 -0.47
C VAL A 19 -5.00 12.21 0.24
N SER A 20 -5.60 12.96 1.17
CA SER A 20 -6.75 12.47 1.94
C SER A 20 -7.97 12.17 1.06
N SER A 21 -8.25 13.03 0.07
CA SER A 21 -9.37 12.84 -0.86
C SER A 21 -9.19 11.61 -1.77
N LEU A 22 -7.95 11.29 -2.16
CA LEU A 22 -7.62 10.17 -3.03
C LEU A 22 -7.46 8.84 -2.27
N ALA A 23 -7.22 8.89 -0.97
CA ALA A 23 -7.03 7.71 -0.13
C ALA A 23 -8.32 7.00 0.27
N GLN A 24 -9.50 7.62 0.11
CA GLN A 24 -10.77 7.06 0.60
C GLN A 24 -11.08 5.67 0.01
N ALA A 25 -10.89 5.49 -1.29
CA ALA A 25 -11.10 4.19 -1.95
C ALA A 25 -10.10 3.12 -1.47
N ILE A 26 -8.87 3.54 -1.16
CA ILE A 26 -7.82 2.65 -0.61
C ILE A 26 -8.19 2.21 0.81
N ILE A 27 -8.70 3.12 1.65
CA ILE A 27 -9.14 2.79 3.02
C ILE A 27 -10.25 1.75 2.97
N THR A 28 -11.28 1.95 2.14
CA THR A 28 -12.38 0.98 2.00
C THR A 28 -11.89 -0.38 1.48
N ALA A 29 -10.96 -0.41 0.52
CA ALA A 29 -10.38 -1.66 0.05
C ALA A 29 -9.49 -2.34 1.10
N SER A 30 -8.76 -1.56 1.90
CA SER A 30 -7.98 -2.05 3.04
C SER A 30 -8.85 -2.67 4.12
N ASP A 31 -10.02 -2.10 4.39
CA ASP A 31 -10.97 -2.66 5.35
C ASP A 31 -11.59 -3.96 4.83
N ALA A 32 -11.88 -4.03 3.53
CA ALA A 32 -12.36 -5.25 2.88
C ALA A 32 -11.29 -6.38 2.90
N ASP A 33 -10.04 -6.04 2.64
CA ASP A 33 -8.87 -6.91 2.75
C ASP A 33 -8.64 -7.43 4.18
N ALA A 34 -8.74 -6.54 5.17
CA ALA A 34 -8.62 -6.94 6.58
C ALA A 34 -9.71 -7.95 7.02
N ALA A 35 -10.88 -7.91 6.39
CA ALA A 35 -11.96 -8.87 6.65
C ALA A 35 -11.83 -10.16 5.82
N ASP A 36 -11.26 -10.08 4.62
CA ASP A 36 -11.06 -11.18 3.69
C ASP A 36 -9.74 -10.99 2.92
N PRO A 37 -8.65 -11.68 3.31
CA PRO A 37 -7.34 -11.56 2.65
C PRO A 37 -7.35 -11.92 1.16
N ALA A 38 -8.40 -12.57 0.65
CA ALA A 38 -8.55 -12.79 -0.79
C ALA A 38 -8.81 -11.48 -1.57
N LYS A 39 -9.10 -10.37 -0.89
CA LYS A 39 -9.31 -9.04 -1.48
C LYS A 39 -8.03 -8.24 -1.67
N GLU A 40 -6.88 -8.72 -1.16
CA GLU A 40 -5.60 -8.03 -1.31
C GLU A 40 -5.30 -7.61 -2.76
N PRO A 41 -5.52 -8.43 -3.80
CA PRO A 41 -5.25 -8.02 -5.19
C PRO A 41 -6.02 -6.76 -5.64
N GLN A 42 -7.24 -6.56 -5.12
CA GLN A 42 -8.04 -5.37 -5.41
C GLN A 42 -7.44 -4.13 -4.74
N LEU A 43 -6.99 -4.30 -3.49
CA LEU A 43 -6.27 -3.27 -2.76
C LEU A 43 -4.95 -2.89 -3.46
N LEU A 44 -4.16 -3.87 -3.92
CA LEU A 44 -2.91 -3.61 -4.63
C LEU A 44 -3.13 -2.79 -5.91
N THR A 45 -4.18 -3.10 -6.65
CA THR A 45 -4.56 -2.36 -7.87
C THR A 45 -4.82 -0.88 -7.57
N LEU A 46 -5.53 -0.58 -6.47
CA LEU A 46 -5.81 0.79 -6.06
C LEU A 46 -4.56 1.51 -5.55
N LEU A 47 -3.67 0.81 -4.84
CA LEU A 47 -2.38 1.35 -4.42
C LEU A 47 -1.50 1.70 -5.63
N ASP A 48 -1.49 0.87 -6.67
CA ASP A 48 -0.76 1.14 -7.91
C ASP A 48 -1.34 2.35 -8.66
N ALA A 49 -2.67 2.46 -8.73
CA ALA A 49 -3.32 3.64 -9.32
C ALA A 49 -3.01 4.92 -8.53
N PHE A 50 -2.98 4.85 -7.20
CA PHE A 50 -2.62 5.97 -6.34
C PHE A 50 -1.17 6.41 -6.55
N ARG A 51 -0.23 5.45 -6.60
CA ARG A 51 1.20 5.73 -6.84
C ARG A 51 1.45 6.39 -8.20
N ASN A 52 0.68 5.99 -9.22
CA ASN A 52 0.82 6.48 -10.59
C ASN A 52 -0.08 7.70 -10.89
N ASN A 53 -0.73 8.28 -9.88
CA ASN A 53 -1.60 9.43 -10.08
C ASN A 53 -0.77 10.69 -10.44
N ASP A 54 -1.12 11.36 -11.54
CA ASP A 54 -0.44 12.57 -12.01
C ASP A 54 -0.39 13.70 -10.96
N GLN A 55 -1.38 13.78 -10.08
CA GLN A 55 -1.42 14.75 -8.99
C GLN A 55 -0.34 14.49 -7.93
N LEU A 56 0.19 13.27 -7.88
CA LEU A 56 1.17 12.81 -6.91
C LEU A 56 2.55 12.55 -7.52
N LYS A 57 2.78 12.95 -8.78
CA LYS A 57 4.06 12.72 -9.50
C LYS A 57 5.30 13.29 -8.80
N ASP A 58 5.11 14.34 -7.99
CA ASP A 58 6.19 14.98 -7.23
C ASP A 58 6.50 14.22 -5.92
N PHE A 59 5.79 13.14 -5.63
CA PHE A 59 5.97 12.34 -4.41
C PHE A 59 6.72 11.05 -4.68
N GLN A 60 7.59 10.70 -3.73
CA GLN A 60 8.08 9.34 -3.59
C GLN A 60 7.14 8.59 -2.64
N ILE A 61 6.39 7.65 -3.20
CA ILE A 61 5.37 6.88 -2.49
C ILE A 61 5.92 5.48 -2.26
N THR A 62 5.82 5.01 -1.02
CA THR A 62 6.02 3.60 -0.67
C THR A 62 4.74 3.08 -0.04
N THR A 63 4.25 1.94 -0.53
CA THR A 63 3.01 1.34 -0.02
C THR A 63 3.33 0.03 0.68
N TYR A 64 2.67 -0.20 1.81
CA TYR A 64 2.78 -1.40 2.61
C TYR A 64 1.39 -1.98 2.83
N THR A 65 1.23 -3.27 2.55
CA THR A 65 0.05 -4.05 2.96
C THR A 65 0.43 -5.02 4.07
N TYR A 66 -0.50 -5.28 4.98
CA TYR A 66 -0.26 -6.19 6.09
C TYR A 66 -1.54 -6.88 6.56
N ASP A 67 -1.36 -8.14 6.93
CA ASP A 67 -2.37 -8.95 7.58
C ASP A 67 -2.18 -8.90 9.10
N PRO A 68 -3.23 -8.58 9.88
CA PRO A 68 -3.16 -8.62 11.33
C PRO A 68 -2.71 -10.00 11.84
N LEU A 69 -1.82 -10.02 12.83
CA LEU A 69 -1.24 -11.23 13.45
C LEU A 69 -0.30 -12.05 12.54
N ILE A 70 -0.13 -11.69 11.27
CA ILE A 70 0.79 -12.36 10.34
C ILE A 70 2.02 -11.47 10.10
N GLY A 71 1.82 -10.30 9.49
CA GLY A 71 2.92 -9.40 9.11
C GLY A 71 2.67 -8.68 7.80
N VAL A 72 3.73 -8.10 7.24
CA VAL A 72 3.72 -7.40 5.95
C VAL A 72 3.55 -8.42 4.83
N THR A 73 2.60 -8.19 3.93
CA THR A 73 2.29 -9.06 2.78
C THR A 73 2.85 -8.52 1.47
N SER A 74 2.88 -7.18 1.31
CA SER A 74 3.60 -6.56 0.20
C SER A 74 4.23 -5.22 0.54
N ILE A 75 5.33 -4.92 -0.14
CA ILE A 75 5.99 -3.61 -0.12
C ILE A 75 6.19 -3.18 -1.56
N THR A 76 5.79 -1.95 -1.90
CA THR A 76 6.09 -1.36 -3.20
C THR A 76 6.87 -0.06 -2.98
N PRO A 77 8.20 -0.04 -3.24
CA PRO A 77 9.03 1.15 -3.16
C PRO A 77 8.73 2.12 -4.31
N PRO A 78 9.26 3.37 -4.29
CA PRO A 78 9.02 4.36 -5.34
C PRO A 78 9.47 3.90 -6.74
N ASN A 79 10.41 2.95 -6.83
CA ASN A 79 10.85 2.34 -8.09
C ASN A 79 9.80 1.40 -8.74
N GLY A 80 8.73 1.05 -8.02
CA GLY A 80 7.63 0.21 -8.53
C GLY A 80 7.88 -1.30 -8.47
N ILE A 81 9.06 -1.75 -8.03
CA ILE A 81 9.38 -3.18 -7.93
C ILE A 81 8.74 -3.72 -6.65
N ARG A 82 7.71 -4.55 -6.78
CA ARG A 82 6.93 -5.04 -5.63
C ARG A 82 7.61 -6.25 -4.99
N GLU A 83 7.87 -6.14 -3.71
CA GLU A 83 8.20 -7.27 -2.85
C GLU A 83 6.91 -7.91 -2.33
N ILE A 84 6.80 -9.24 -2.44
CA ILE A 84 5.67 -10.02 -1.94
C ILE A 84 6.18 -11.03 -0.92
N TYR A 85 5.57 -11.05 0.26
CA TYR A 85 5.94 -11.88 1.39
C TYR A 85 4.86 -12.95 1.60
N LYS A 86 5.26 -14.21 1.70
CA LYS A 86 4.38 -15.33 2.07
C LYS A 86 4.85 -15.97 3.36
N TYR A 87 3.88 -16.29 4.20
CA TYR A 87 4.09 -16.90 5.51
C TYR A 87 3.57 -18.34 5.52
N ASP A 88 4.17 -19.15 6.37
CA ASP A 88 3.67 -20.48 6.70
C ASP A 88 2.48 -20.42 7.67
N ILE A 89 1.87 -21.56 7.97
CA ILE A 89 0.74 -21.69 8.91
C ILE A 89 1.08 -21.29 10.37
N GLN A 90 2.36 -21.06 10.67
CA GLN A 90 2.87 -20.63 11.97
C GLN A 90 3.28 -19.15 11.96
N ASN A 91 2.83 -18.39 10.95
CA ASN A 91 3.09 -16.97 10.73
C ASN A 91 4.59 -16.63 10.67
N ARG A 92 5.42 -17.55 10.18
CA ARG A 92 6.84 -17.28 9.89
C ARG A 92 7.04 -17.06 8.41
N LEU A 93 7.97 -16.18 8.06
CA LEU A 93 8.30 -15.89 6.66
C LEU A 93 8.77 -17.18 5.96
N GLU A 94 8.04 -17.59 4.93
CA GLU A 94 8.34 -18.78 4.11
C GLU A 94 9.02 -18.39 2.81
N LYS A 95 8.53 -17.33 2.15
CA LYS A 95 9.02 -16.93 0.82
C LYS A 95 8.91 -15.43 0.57
N LEU A 96 9.88 -14.92 -0.20
CA LEU A 96 9.93 -13.57 -0.74
C LEU A 96 10.01 -13.64 -2.27
N TRP A 97 9.19 -12.84 -2.96
CA TRP A 97 9.30 -12.59 -4.41
C TRP A 97 9.53 -11.10 -4.66
N ILE A 98 10.23 -10.80 -5.75
CA ILE A 98 10.58 -9.46 -6.24
C ILE A 98 10.25 -9.39 -7.74
#